data_AF-A0A7X5N1U9-F1
#
_entry.id   AF-A0A7X5N1U9-F1
#
_cell.length_a   1.000
_cell.length_b   1.000
_cell.length_c   1.000
_cell.angle_alpha   90.00
_cell.angle_beta   90.00
_cell.angle_gamma   90.00
#
_symmetry.space_group_name_H-M   'P 1'
#
loop_
_entity.id
_entity.type
_entity.pdbx_description
1 polymer ?
#
loop_
_entity_poly.entity_id
_entity_poly.type
_entity_poly.pdbx_seq_one_letter_code
_entity_poly.pdbx_strand_id
1 'polypeptide(L)'
;MVSLSTQSTVPSGNKAPVNNGVALSVVTTIFFMWGFLTCLNDILIPHLKAVFELNFAQAMLVQFTFFGAYFLMSLPAGWLVARLGYKQGIVAGLAVAAVGALGFWPAAELRVYGAFLGALFVLATGITILQVAA
;
A
#
# COMPACT_ATOMS: atom_id res chain seq x y z
N MET A 1 40.55 20.63 53.17
CA MET A 1 40.82 19.67 52.08
C MET A 1 39.49 19.36 51.41
N VAL A 2 39.14 20.17 50.40
CA VAL A 2 37.93 20.03 49.59
C VAL A 2 38.24 18.99 48.51
N SER A 3 37.59 17.83 48.58
CA SER A 3 37.68 16.81 47.52
C SER A 3 36.62 17.14 46.48
N LEU A 4 37.01 17.82 45.39
CA LEU A 4 36.20 17.94 44.18
C LEU A 4 36.24 16.60 43.45
N SER A 5 35.18 15.82 43.55
CA SER A 5 34.95 14.65 42.69
C SER A 5 34.61 15.09 41.27
N THR A 6 35.61 14.96 40.41
CA THR A 6 35.61 14.79 38.96
C THR A 6 34.23 14.56 38.32
N GLN A 7 33.69 15.58 37.65
CA GLN A 7 32.64 15.38 36.65
C GLN A 7 33.25 14.63 35.46
N SER A 8 32.87 13.36 35.32
CA SER A 8 33.13 12.56 34.12
C SER A 8 32.27 13.09 32.97
N THR A 9 32.93 13.71 31.99
CA THR A 9 32.36 14.18 30.73
C THR A 9 31.88 12.99 29.90
N VAL A 10 30.57 12.76 29.87
CA VAL A 10 29.94 11.84 28.93
C VAL A 10 30.15 12.39 27.51
N PRO A 11 30.72 11.63 26.56
CA PRO A 11 30.89 12.10 25.20
C PRO A 11 29.52 12.28 24.56
N SER A 12 29.18 13.52 24.22
CA SER A 12 27.95 13.88 23.53
C SER A 12 27.99 13.31 22.12
N GLY A 13 27.31 12.18 21.91
CA GLY A 13 27.14 11.55 20.61
C GLY A 13 26.41 12.50 19.66
N ASN A 14 27.13 12.99 18.65
CA ASN A 14 26.66 13.87 17.60
C ASN A 14 25.52 13.20 16.80
N LYS A 15 24.26 13.40 17.21
CA LYS A 15 23.10 13.05 16.36
C LYS A 15 23.06 14.07 15.22
N ALA A 16 23.38 13.62 14.01
CA ALA A 16 23.30 14.43 12.80
C ALA A 16 21.95 15.16 12.73
N PRO A 17 21.91 16.43 12.25
CA PRO A 17 20.67 17.18 12.15
C PRO A 17 19.73 16.46 11.19
N VAL A 18 18.62 15.94 11.72
CA VAL A 18 17.58 15.30 10.92
C VAL A 18 16.96 16.40 10.06
N ASN A 19 17.22 16.36 8.75
CA ASN A 19 16.76 17.39 7.82
C ASN A 19 15.25 17.21 7.57
N ASN A 20 14.42 17.75 8.48
CA ASN A 20 12.97 17.61 8.50
C ASN A 20 12.29 18.06 7.19
N GLY A 21 12.89 19.02 6.46
CA GLY A 21 12.37 19.47 5.17
C GLY A 21 12.39 18.38 4.10
N VAL A 22 13.42 17.53 4.09
CA VAL A 22 13.50 16.38 3.16
C VAL A 22 12.46 15.32 3.54
N ALA A 23 12.31 15.02 4.84
CA ALA A 23 11.30 14.09 5.31
C ALA A 23 9.87 14.55 4.93
N LEU A 24 9.57 15.84 5.11
CA LEU A 24 8.27 16.39 4.74
C LEU A 24 8.03 16.27 3.24
N SER A 25 8.97 16.69 2.40
CA SER A 25 8.85 16.62 0.94
C SER A 25 8.63 15.19 0.41
N VAL A 26 9.31 14.21 1.02
CA VAL A 26 9.17 12.80 0.67
C VAL A 26 7.79 12.28 1.05
N VAL A 27 7.31 12.58 2.27
CA VAL A 27 5.96 12.17 2.71
C VAL A 27 4.89 12.81 1.83
N THR A 28 5.00 14.11 1.51
CA THR A 28 4.02 14.79 0.63
C THR A 28 3.99 14.18 -0.77
N THR A 29 5.15 13.89 -1.36
CA THR A 29 5.23 13.27 -2.69
C THR A 29 4.66 11.85 -2.69
N ILE A 30 4.93 11.09 -1.63
CA ILE A 30 4.40 9.72 -1.47
C ILE A 30 2.88 9.76 -1.30
N PHE A 31 2.35 10.65 -0.45
CA PHE A 31 0.91 10.84 -0.28
C PHE A 31 0.24 11.25 -1.60
N PHE A 32 0.88 12.13 -2.35
CA PHE A 32 0.39 12.57 -3.66
C PHE A 32 0.38 11.43 -4.68
N MET A 33 1.47 10.69 -4.84
CA MET A 33 1.55 9.54 -5.77
C MET A 33 0.56 8.43 -5.40
N TRP A 34 0.45 8.12 -4.10
CA TRP A 34 -0.50 7.13 -3.60
C TRP A 34 -1.96 7.54 -3.83
N GLY A 35 -2.31 8.78 -3.49
CA GLY A 35 -3.65 9.32 -3.74
C GLY A 35 -4.00 9.35 -5.22
N PHE A 36 -3.07 9.78 -6.07
CA PHE A 36 -3.26 9.80 -7.53
C PHE A 36 -3.53 8.40 -8.10
N LEU A 37 -2.75 7.39 -7.69
CA LEU A 37 -2.98 6.01 -8.12
C LEU A 37 -4.30 5.47 -7.62
N THR A 38 -4.69 5.79 -6.38
CA THR A 38 -5.98 5.37 -5.81
C THR A 38 -7.13 5.98 -6.61
N CYS A 39 -7.08 7.28 -6.94
CA CYS A 39 -8.12 7.91 -7.75
C CYS A 39 -8.21 7.34 -9.17
N LEU A 40 -7.07 7.07 -9.83
CA LEU A 40 -7.08 6.41 -11.15
C LEU A 40 -7.71 5.02 -11.05
N ASN A 41 -7.42 4.32 -9.96
CA ASN A 41 -7.93 2.98 -9.70
C ASN A 41 -9.44 2.96 -9.42
N ASP A 42 -9.93 3.90 -8.63
CA ASP A 42 -11.34 4.08 -8.29
C ASP A 42 -12.21 4.34 -9.53
N ILE A 43 -11.63 4.91 -10.60
CA ILE A 43 -12.33 5.11 -11.88
C ILE A 43 -12.18 3.89 -12.79
N LEU A 44 -11.01 3.24 -12.80
CA LEU A 44 -10.71 2.12 -13.69
C LEU A 44 -11.50 0.85 -13.32
N ILE A 45 -11.57 0.49 -12.03
CA ILE A 45 -12.27 -0.73 -11.60
C ILE A 45 -13.74 -0.72 -12.00
N PRO A 46 -14.55 0.32 -11.65
CA PRO A 46 -15.99 0.29 -11.91
C PRO A 46 -16.29 0.35 -13.41
N HIS A 47 -15.48 1.09 -14.18
CA HIS A 47 -15.63 1.16 -15.62
C HIS A 47 -15.46 -0.23 -16.27
N LEU A 48 -14.40 -0.96 -15.91
CA LEU A 48 -14.20 -2.32 -16.41
C LEU A 48 -15.26 -3.28 -15.88
N LYS A 49 -15.63 -3.16 -14.59
CA LYS A 49 -16.73 -3.94 -13.99
C LYS A 49 -18.05 -3.78 -14.74
N ALA A 50 -18.35 -2.57 -15.20
CA ALA A 50 -19.54 -2.26 -15.99
C ALA A 50 -19.45 -2.81 -17.42
N VAL A 51 -18.28 -2.76 -18.07
CA VAL A 51 -18.04 -3.32 -19.41
C VAL A 51 -18.23 -4.85 -19.45
N PHE A 52 -17.95 -5.56 -18.36
CA PHE A 52 -18.23 -7.00 -18.27
C PHE A 52 -19.69 -7.36 -17.94
N GLU A 53 -20.58 -6.37 -17.74
CA GLU A 53 -21.99 -6.57 -17.37
C GLU A 53 -22.19 -7.60 -16.25
N LEU A 54 -21.47 -7.43 -15.14
CA LEU A 54 -21.52 -8.41 -14.05
C LEU A 54 -22.94 -8.52 -13.46
N ASN A 55 -23.46 -9.75 -13.44
CA ASN A 55 -24.75 -10.07 -12.86
C ASN A 55 -24.70 -9.94 -11.33
N PHE A 56 -25.84 -9.79 -10.66
CA PHE A 56 -25.95 -9.56 -9.22
C PHE A 56 -25.19 -10.61 -8.38
N ALA A 57 -25.25 -11.88 -8.78
CA ALA A 57 -24.51 -12.97 -8.15
C ALA A 57 -22.98 -12.78 -8.26
N GLN A 58 -22.48 -12.30 -9.40
CA GLN A 58 -21.06 -12.02 -9.62
C GLN A 58 -20.60 -10.82 -8.79
N ALA A 59 -21.44 -9.79 -8.68
CA ALA A 59 -21.15 -8.66 -7.80
C ALA A 59 -20.96 -9.10 -6.33
N MET A 60 -21.76 -10.05 -5.84
CA MET A 60 -21.60 -10.60 -4.49
C MET A 60 -20.33 -11.44 -4.33
N LEU A 61 -19.96 -12.24 -5.33
CA LEU A 61 -18.69 -13.00 -5.36
C LEU A 61 -17.47 -12.08 -5.37
N VAL A 62 -17.53 -10.96 -6.09
CA VAL A 62 -16.50 -9.91 -6.04
C VAL A 62 -16.37 -9.36 -4.62
N GLN A 63 -17.49 -9.03 -3.98
CA GLN A 63 -17.49 -8.52 -2.61
C GLN A 63 -16.89 -9.52 -1.62
N PHE A 64 -17.27 -10.79 -1.75
CA PHE A 64 -16.73 -11.90 -0.96
C PHE A 64 -15.22 -12.08 -1.18
N THR A 65 -14.76 -12.01 -2.43
CA THR A 65 -13.33 -12.09 -2.77
C THR A 65 -12.56 -10.90 -2.19
N PHE A 66 -13.15 -9.70 -2.21
CA PHE A 66 -12.54 -8.49 -1.66
C PHE A 66 -12.39 -8.59 -0.14
N PHE A 67 -13.44 -8.99 0.58
CA PHE A 67 -13.35 -9.23 2.03
C PHE A 67 -12.41 -10.38 2.37
N GLY A 68 -12.41 -11.44 1.56
CA GLY A 68 -11.47 -12.56 1.69
C GLY A 68 -10.02 -12.11 1.51
N ALA A 69 -9.74 -11.28 0.50
CA ALA A 69 -8.42 -10.71 0.27
C ALA A 69 -7.98 -9.85 1.46
N TYR A 70 -8.85 -8.94 1.93
CA TYR A 70 -8.57 -8.10 3.10
C TYR A 70 -8.26 -8.92 4.34
N PHE A 71 -9.06 -9.95 4.62
CA PHE A 71 -8.86 -10.81 5.78
C PHE A 71 -7.58 -11.62 5.69
N LEU A 72 -7.32 -12.25 4.54
CA LEU A 72 -6.16 -13.12 4.33
C LEU A 72 -4.85 -12.31 4.28
N MET A 73 -4.87 -11.12 3.67
CA MET A 73 -3.69 -10.28 3.48
C MET A 73 -3.41 -9.28 4.60
N SER A 74 -4.37 -9.00 5.49
CA SER A 74 -4.16 -8.13 6.66
C SER A 74 -2.98 -8.61 7.52
N LEU A 75 -2.88 -9.91 7.80
CA LEU A 75 -1.78 -10.52 8.58
C LEU A 75 -0.40 -10.39 7.91
N PRO A 76 -0.20 -10.85 6.66
CA PRO A 76 1.09 -10.72 5.98
C PRO A 76 1.44 -9.27 5.64
N ALA A 77 0.46 -8.39 5.36
CA ALA A 77 0.71 -6.98 5.10
C ALA A 77 1.31 -6.28 6.33
N GLY A 78 0.77 -6.51 7.52
CA GLY A 78 1.33 -5.98 8.78
C GLY A 78 2.76 -6.44 9.02
N TRP A 79 3.03 -7.73 8.81
CA TRP A 79 4.38 -8.26 8.98
C TRP A 79 5.37 -7.74 7.92
N LEU A 80 4.93 -7.61 6.67
CA LEU A 80 5.71 -7.10 5.54
C LEU A 80 6.12 -5.64 5.78
N VAL A 81 5.18 -4.79 6.21
CA VAL A 81 5.44 -3.38 6.54
C VAL A 81 6.34 -3.25 7.77
N ALA A 82 6.12 -4.07 8.80
CA ALA A 82 6.97 -4.08 10.00
C ALA A 82 8.43 -4.48 9.70
N ARG A 83 8.66 -5.38 8.73
CA ARG A 83 9.99 -5.89 8.39
C ARG A 83 10.73 -5.04 7.34
N LEU A 84 10.03 -4.52 6.33
CA LEU A 84 10.62 -3.69 5.27
C LEU A 84 10.67 -2.19 5.63
N GLY A 85 9.91 -1.80 6.66
CA GLY A 85 9.75 -0.41 7.06
C GLY A 85 8.72 0.34 6.21
N TYR A 86 8.19 1.42 6.79
CA TYR A 86 7.10 2.23 6.24
C TYR A 86 7.32 2.65 4.79
N LYS A 87 8.50 3.20 4.47
CA LYS A 87 8.81 3.74 3.14
C LYS A 87 8.77 2.68 2.04
N GLN A 88 9.29 1.48 2.32
CA GLN A 88 9.29 0.36 1.37
C GLN A 88 7.91 -0.32 1.32
N GLY A 89 7.18 -0.37 2.43
CA GLY A 89 5.80 -0.86 2.50
C GLY A 89 4.87 -0.06 1.58
N ILE A 90 4.95 1.27 1.60
CA ILE A 90 4.14 2.11 0.72
C ILE A 90 4.47 1.85 -0.75
N VAL A 91 5.75 1.83 -1.13
CA VAL A 91 6.17 1.58 -2.51
C VAL A 91 5.75 0.19 -2.99
N ALA A 92 5.89 -0.84 -2.14
CA ALA A 92 5.47 -2.20 -2.44
C ALA A 92 3.95 -2.28 -2.63
N GLY A 93 3.15 -1.66 -1.76
CA GLY A 93 1.70 -1.61 -1.91
C GLY A 93 1.26 -0.88 -3.18
N LEU A 94 1.93 0.23 -3.51
CA LEU A 94 1.75 0.98 -4.77
C LEU A 94 2.01 0.09 -5.99
N ALA A 95 3.14 -0.63 -5.97
CA ALA A 95 3.54 -1.51 -7.07
C ALA A 95 2.56 -2.68 -7.23
N VAL A 96 2.14 -3.31 -6.13
CA VAL A 96 1.16 -4.41 -6.14
C VAL A 96 -0.20 -3.92 -6.67
N ALA A 97 -0.66 -2.75 -6.24
CA ALA A 97 -1.88 -2.14 -6.77
C ALA A 97 -1.78 -1.85 -8.27
N ALA A 98 -0.64 -1.32 -8.72
CA ALA A 98 -0.37 -1.08 -10.14
C ALA A 98 -0.34 -2.38 -10.96
N VAL A 99 0.27 -3.45 -10.43
CA VAL A 99 0.26 -4.77 -11.09
C VAL A 99 -1.15 -5.34 -11.17
N GLY A 100 -1.95 -5.23 -10.12
CA GLY A 100 -3.37 -5.61 -10.14
C GLY A 100 -4.15 -4.83 -11.19
N ALA A 101 -3.90 -3.52 -11.31
CA ALA A 101 -4.52 -2.66 -12.31
C ALA A 101 -4.10 -3.02 -13.75
N LEU A 102 -2.81 -3.30 -13.98
CA LEU A 102 -2.32 -3.78 -15.27
C LEU A 102 -2.89 -5.15 -15.63
N GLY A 103 -3.10 -6.02 -14.64
CA GLY A 103 -3.78 -7.31 -14.79
C GLY A 103 -5.24 -7.19 -15.24
N PHE A 104 -5.89 -6.04 -15.03
CA PHE A 104 -7.23 -5.81 -15.57
C PHE A 104 -7.26 -5.61 -17.08
N TRP A 105 -6.19 -5.11 -17.70
CA TRP A 105 -6.13 -4.93 -19.16
C TRP A 105 -6.37 -6.25 -19.92
N PRO A 106 -5.61 -7.34 -19.68
CA PRO A 106 -5.87 -8.62 -20.33
C PRO A 106 -7.17 -9.27 -19.85
N ALA A 107 -7.60 -9.01 -18.61
CA ALA A 107 -8.90 -9.48 -18.13
C ALA A 107 -10.04 -8.87 -18.96
N ALA A 108 -9.95 -7.57 -19.30
CA ALA A 108 -10.91 -6.81 -20.11
C ALA A 108 -11.02 -7.34 -21.54
N GLU A 109 -9.87 -7.57 -22.16
CA GLU A 109 -9.79 -8.07 -23.53
C GLU A 109 -10.35 -9.49 -23.65
N LEU A 110 -10.04 -10.37 -22.68
CA LEU A 110 -10.44 -11.78 -22.72
C LEU A 110 -11.85 -12.06 -22.17
N ARG A 111 -12.51 -11.09 -21.52
CA ARG A 111 -13.84 -11.27 -20.89
C ARG A 111 -13.93 -12.45 -19.91
N VAL A 112 -12.82 -12.76 -19.24
CA VAL A 112 -12.73 -13.88 -18.28
C VAL A 112 -12.97 -13.37 -16.86
N TYR A 113 -14.11 -13.73 -16.28
CA TYR A 113 -14.50 -13.37 -14.91
C TYR A 113 -13.46 -13.81 -13.85
N GLY A 114 -12.84 -14.99 -14.01
CA GLY A 114 -11.80 -15.46 -13.10
C GLY A 114 -10.54 -14.59 -13.09
N ALA A 115 -10.13 -14.08 -14.27
CA ALA A 115 -9.00 -13.16 -14.38
C ALA A 115 -9.31 -11.81 -13.73
N PHE A 116 -10.56 -11.33 -13.88
CA PHE A 116 -11.03 -10.12 -13.20
C PHE A 116 -11.01 -10.28 -11.67
N LEU A 117 -11.44 -11.44 -11.14
CA LEU A 117 -11.36 -11.73 -9.70
C LEU A 117 -9.92 -11.78 -9.19
N GLY A 118 -9.02 -12.40 -9.94
CA GLY A 118 -7.60 -12.43 -9.61
C GLY A 118 -6.97 -11.04 -9.58
N ALA A 119 -7.23 -10.22 -10.60
CA ALA A 119 -6.76 -8.83 -10.65
C ALA A 119 -7.32 -7.99 -9.49
N LEU A 120 -8.62 -8.15 -9.17
CA LEU A 120 -9.25 -7.53 -8.00
C LEU A 120 -8.60 -7.96 -6.68
N PHE A 121 -8.24 -9.24 -6.54
CA PHE A 121 -7.59 -9.76 -5.34
C PHE A 121 -6.20 -9.16 -5.14
N VAL A 122 -5.38 -9.13 -6.20
CA VAL A 122 -4.05 -8.50 -6.17
C VAL A 122 -4.17 -7.02 -5.82
N LEU A 123 -5.17 -6.35 -6.37
CA LEU A 123 -5.40 -4.95 -6.12
C LEU A 123 -5.86 -4.66 -4.69
N ALA A 124 -6.81 -5.44 -4.16
CA ALA A 124 -7.21 -5.37 -2.75
C ALA A 124 -6.02 -5.60 -1.81
N THR A 125 -5.10 -6.48 -2.21
CA THR A 125 -3.83 -6.70 -1.49
C THR A 125 -2.94 -5.44 -1.52
N GLY A 126 -2.85 -4.76 -2.66
CA GLY A 126 -2.13 -3.49 -2.75
C GLY A 126 -2.70 -2.41 -1.83
N ILE A 127 -4.03 -2.23 -1.84
CA ILE A 127 -4.71 -1.23 -1.00
C ILE A 127 -4.54 -1.55 0.49
N THR A 128 -4.66 -2.81 0.90
CA THR A 128 -4.43 -3.21 2.31
C THR A 128 -3.01 -2.92 2.77
N ILE A 129 -2.00 -3.24 1.97
CA ILE A 129 -0.61 -2.93 2.29
C ILE A 129 -0.43 -1.42 2.43
N LEU A 130 -1.00 -0.63 1.52
CA LEU A 130 -0.94 0.83 1.57
C LEU A 130 -1.62 1.39 2.83
N GLN A 131 -2.76 0.84 3.22
CA GLN A 131 -3.50 1.26 4.41
C GLN A 131 -2.77 0.92 5.73
N VAL A 132 -1.94 -0.12 5.74
CA VAL A 132 -1.10 -0.49 6.90
C VAL A 132 0.20 0.30 6.93
N ALA A 133 0.69 0.75 5.77
CA ALA A 133 1.95 1.46 5.61
C ALA A 133 1.79 2.99 5.56
N ALA A 134 0.58 3.54 5.61
CA ALA A 134 0.30 4.98 5.65
C ALA A 134 -0.16 5.36 7.05
#